data_AF-A0A9Q0SJE7-F1
#
_entry.id   AF-A0A9Q0SJE7-F1
#
_cell.length_a   1.000
_cell.length_b   1.000
_cell.length_c   1.000
_cell.angle_alpha   90.00
_cell.angle_beta   90.00
_cell.angle_gamma   90.00
#
_symmetry.space_group_name_H-M   'P 1'
#
loop_
_entity.id
_entity.type
_entity.pdbx_description
1 polymer ?
#
loop_
_entity_poly.entity_id
_entity_poly.type
_entity_poly.pdbx_seq_one_letter_code
_entity_poly.pdbx_strand_id
1 'polypeptide(L)'
;MFKSVREDEVRDAVGALYQQWINNNGNSQKLLVEMKGWFSDITLNVILKIVVNKRYVDYVSHREEKPSDEWRDSLRTFLELSGMFVVSDALPFLRWMDLGGVEKAMKKTAKNIDHTLEKWLEEHKQKKSFLGQPRETRISWI
;
A
#
# COMPACT_ATOMS: atom_id res chain seq x y z
N MET A 1 -17.61 9.04 3.39
CA MET A 1 -16.55 9.15 4.41
C MET A 1 -15.16 9.29 3.80
N PHE A 2 -14.72 8.41 2.88
CA PHE A 2 -13.35 8.45 2.32
C PHE A 2 -13.10 9.39 1.13
N LYS A 3 -13.95 10.42 0.93
CA LYS A 3 -13.84 11.32 -0.22
C LYS A 3 -12.57 12.18 -0.14
N SER A 4 -12.32 12.80 1.02
CA SER A 4 -11.15 13.65 1.24
C SER A 4 -9.84 12.90 1.05
N VAL A 5 -9.73 11.68 1.60
CA VAL A 5 -8.53 10.84 1.43
C VAL A 5 -8.21 10.59 -0.04
N ARG A 6 -9.23 10.31 -0.87
CA ARG A 6 -9.02 10.11 -2.32
C ARG A 6 -8.59 11.40 -3.01
N GLU A 7 -9.24 12.52 -2.70
CA GLU A 7 -8.91 13.82 -3.29
C GLU A 7 -7.49 14.26 -2.91
N ASP A 8 -7.09 14.03 -1.68
CA ASP A 8 -5.74 14.35 -1.18
C ASP A 8 -4.67 13.51 -1.87
N GLU A 9 -4.85 12.20 -1.97
CA GLU A 9 -3.86 11.31 -2.62
C GLU A 9 -3.76 11.55 -4.13
N VAL A 10 -4.87 11.85 -4.82
CA VAL A 10 -4.85 12.24 -6.24
C VAL A 10 -4.14 13.57 -6.42
N ARG A 11 -4.42 14.56 -5.57
CA ARG A 11 -3.75 15.87 -5.62
C ARG A 11 -2.25 15.74 -5.41
N ASP A 12 -1.82 14.95 -4.42
CA ASP A 12 -0.41 14.70 -4.14
C ASP A 12 0.29 14.00 -5.33
N ALA A 13 -0.35 12.98 -5.93
CA ALA A 13 0.21 12.26 -7.07
C ALA A 13 0.33 13.12 -8.33
N VAL A 14 -0.67 13.96 -8.63
CA VAL A 14 -0.62 14.92 -9.75
C VAL A 14 0.43 15.99 -9.49
N GLY A 15 0.53 16.48 -8.25
CA GLY A 15 1.56 17.42 -7.83
C GLY A 15 2.97 16.87 -8.06
N ALA A 16 3.19 15.59 -7.73
CA ALA A 16 4.47 14.93 -7.95
C ALA A 16 4.83 14.79 -9.45
N LEU A 17 3.86 14.46 -10.31
CA LEU A 17 4.09 14.46 -11.76
C LEU A 17 4.47 15.85 -12.29
N TYR A 18 3.80 16.89 -11.80
CA TYR A 18 4.10 18.26 -12.18
C TYR A 18 5.53 18.68 -11.77
N GLN A 19 5.97 18.30 -10.57
CA GLN A 19 7.34 18.54 -10.12
C GLN A 19 8.37 17.77 -10.96
N GLN A 20 8.09 16.50 -11.29
CA GLN A 20 8.95 15.72 -12.18
C GLN A 20 9.05 16.35 -13.57
N TRP A 21 7.95 16.88 -14.10
CA TRP A 21 7.93 17.57 -15.37
C TRP A 21 8.78 18.85 -15.36
N ILE A 22 8.65 19.70 -14.33
CA ILE A 22 9.46 20.93 -14.18
C ILE A 22 10.96 20.58 -14.09
N ASN A 23 11.31 19.56 -13.30
CA ASN A 23 12.69 19.18 -13.06
C ASN A 23 13.36 18.52 -14.28
N ASN A 24 12.58 18.07 -15.28
CA ASN A 24 13.08 17.43 -16.50
C ASN A 24 13.46 18.41 -17.62
N ASN A 25 13.45 19.74 -17.37
CA ASN A 25 13.65 20.81 -18.37
C ASN A 25 15.03 20.84 -19.08
N GLY A 26 15.91 19.86 -18.87
CA GLY A 26 17.19 19.75 -19.57
C GLY A 26 17.13 18.99 -20.91
N ASN A 27 16.16 18.11 -21.13
CA ASN A 27 16.07 17.28 -22.34
C ASN A 27 14.61 16.95 -22.70
N SER A 28 14.03 17.71 -23.62
CA SER A 28 12.68 17.53 -24.19
C SER A 28 11.52 17.83 -23.21
N GLN A 29 10.60 18.71 -23.63
CA GLN A 29 9.40 19.16 -22.91
C GLN A 29 8.40 18.05 -22.47
N LYS A 30 8.72 16.76 -22.67
CA LYS A 30 7.81 15.64 -22.48
C LYS A 30 8.23 14.78 -21.30
N LEU A 31 7.31 14.57 -20.35
CA LEU A 31 7.45 13.58 -19.29
C LEU A 31 6.84 12.26 -19.75
N LEU A 32 7.63 11.18 -19.76
CA LEU A 32 7.16 9.84 -20.07
C LEU A 32 6.77 9.15 -18.76
N VAL A 33 5.50 8.78 -18.62
CA VAL A 33 4.95 8.16 -17.41
C VAL A 33 4.41 6.78 -17.74
N GLU A 34 4.80 5.78 -16.95
CA GLU A 34 4.24 4.43 -17.03
C GLU A 34 2.89 4.42 -16.30
N MET A 35 1.81 4.61 -17.08
CA MET A 35 0.47 4.89 -16.52
C MET A 35 -0.08 3.74 -15.67
N LYS A 36 0.23 2.47 -15.98
CA LYS A 36 -0.29 1.33 -15.21
C LYS A 36 0.33 1.32 -13.81
N GLY A 37 1.64 1.51 -13.68
CA GLY A 37 2.31 1.69 -12.38
C GLY A 37 1.79 2.90 -11.63
N TRP A 38 1.70 4.06 -12.29
CA TRP A 38 1.21 5.28 -11.66
C TRP A 38 -0.22 5.14 -11.08
N PHE A 39 -1.15 4.53 -11.84
CA PHE A 39 -2.49 4.25 -11.33
C PHE A 39 -2.51 3.20 -10.21
N SER A 40 -1.66 2.18 -10.31
CA SER A 40 -1.50 1.16 -9.27
C SER A 40 -1.04 1.79 -7.95
N ASP A 41 -0.07 2.70 -8.00
CA ASP A 41 0.49 3.36 -6.81
C ASP A 41 -0.55 4.25 -6.12
N ILE A 42 -1.31 5.05 -6.87
CA ILE A 42 -2.40 5.87 -6.33
C ILE A 42 -3.47 5.00 -5.67
N THR A 43 -3.88 3.93 -6.35
CA THR A 43 -4.92 3.02 -5.86
C THR A 43 -4.49 2.36 -4.55
N LEU A 44 -3.26 1.86 -4.49
CA LEU A 44 -2.68 1.28 -3.28
C LEU A 44 -2.55 2.30 -2.15
N ASN A 45 -2.10 3.52 -2.46
CA ASN A 45 -2.01 4.61 -1.49
C ASN A 45 -3.37 4.94 -0.86
N VAL A 46 -4.43 5.07 -1.67
CA VAL A 46 -5.79 5.29 -1.18
C VAL A 46 -6.25 4.15 -0.27
N ILE A 47 -6.10 2.88 -0.69
CA ILE A 47 -6.52 1.71 0.09
C ILE A 47 -5.81 1.69 1.43
N LEU A 48 -4.49 1.85 1.45
CA LEU A 48 -3.70 1.80 2.67
C LEU A 48 -3.97 2.98 3.61
N LYS A 49 -4.21 4.17 3.05
CA LYS A 49 -4.57 5.34 3.85
C LYS A 49 -5.94 5.16 4.52
N ILE A 50 -6.87 4.48 3.86
CA ILE A 50 -8.18 4.15 4.43
C ILE A 50 -8.08 3.06 5.49
N VAL A 51 -7.37 1.97 5.21
CA VAL A 51 -7.38 0.76 6.07
C VAL A 51 -6.46 0.90 7.28
N VAL A 52 -5.25 1.43 7.10
CA VAL A 52 -4.21 1.48 8.15
C VAL A 52 -3.64 2.88 8.37
N ASN A 53 -4.15 3.90 7.68
CA ASN A 53 -3.65 5.28 7.70
C ASN A 53 -2.14 5.40 7.39
N LYS A 54 -1.60 4.44 6.61
CA LYS A 54 -0.21 4.44 6.11
C LYS A 54 -0.20 4.71 4.59
N ARG A 55 0.94 5.18 4.07
CA ARG A 55 1.15 5.34 2.62
C ARG A 55 1.99 4.19 2.07
N TYR A 56 1.60 3.74 0.88
CA TYR A 56 2.39 2.91 -0.03
C TYR A 56 3.55 3.76 -0.56
N VAL A 57 3.43 4.48 -1.67
CA VAL A 57 4.52 5.34 -2.18
C VAL A 57 4.51 6.68 -1.45
N ASP A 58 5.69 7.12 -1.00
CA ASP A 58 5.91 8.51 -0.59
C ASP A 58 6.37 9.30 -1.82
N TYR A 59 5.54 10.26 -2.23
CA TYR A 59 5.75 11.01 -3.47
C TYR A 59 6.84 12.08 -3.33
N VAL A 60 7.22 12.47 -2.10
CA VAL A 60 8.17 13.57 -1.83
C VAL A 60 9.61 13.09 -1.71
N SER A 61 9.84 11.87 -1.19
CA SER A 61 11.18 11.29 -1.17
C SER A 61 11.48 10.63 -2.53
N HIS A 62 12.24 11.32 -3.38
CA HIS A 62 12.93 10.67 -4.48
C HIS A 62 13.77 9.52 -3.92
N ARG A 63 13.35 8.27 -4.20
CA ARG A 63 14.20 7.08 -4.24
C ARG A 63 15.28 6.99 -3.14
N GLU A 64 14.93 7.22 -1.88
CA GLU A 64 15.54 6.35 -0.88
C GLU A 64 14.81 5.03 -1.05
N GLU A 65 15.48 4.06 -1.67
CA GLU A 65 15.13 2.66 -1.61
C GLU A 65 15.06 2.26 -0.13
N LYS A 66 13.97 2.64 0.54
CA LYS A 66 13.53 1.90 1.71
C LYS A 66 13.40 0.47 1.21
N PRO A 67 14.04 -0.51 1.89
CA PRO A 67 14.03 -1.90 1.45
C PRO A 67 12.60 -2.21 1.07
N SER A 68 12.38 -2.63 -0.18
CA SER A 68 11.04 -2.87 -0.71
C SER A 68 10.30 -3.70 0.32
N ASP A 69 9.42 -3.08 1.11
CA ASP A 69 8.88 -3.80 2.24
C ASP A 69 8.14 -4.99 1.63
N GLU A 70 8.53 -6.23 1.95
CA GLU A 70 8.02 -7.44 1.30
C GLU A 70 6.48 -7.53 1.28
N TRP A 71 5.84 -6.85 2.25
CA TRP A 71 4.40 -6.70 2.32
C TRP A 71 3.79 -5.87 1.19
N ARG A 72 4.51 -4.89 0.64
CA ARG A 72 4.09 -4.02 -0.47
C ARG A 72 3.93 -4.81 -1.75
N ASP A 73 4.93 -5.60 -2.08
CA ASP A 73 4.90 -6.49 -3.26
C ASP A 73 3.83 -7.57 -3.09
N SER A 74 3.70 -8.10 -1.87
CA SER A 74 2.61 -9.03 -1.53
C SER A 74 1.24 -8.37 -1.72
N LEU A 75 1.04 -7.12 -1.26
CA LEU A 75 -0.22 -6.41 -1.41
C LEU A 75 -0.56 -6.10 -2.87
N ARG A 76 0.44 -5.66 -3.66
CA ARG A 76 0.29 -5.43 -5.10
C ARG A 76 -0.14 -6.72 -5.80
N THR A 77 0.55 -7.82 -5.51
CA THR A 77 0.23 -9.14 -6.04
C THR A 77 -1.19 -9.55 -5.62
N PHE A 78 -1.59 -9.30 -4.37
CA PHE A 78 -2.94 -9.63 -3.90
C PHE A 78 -4.03 -8.87 -4.66
N LEU A 79 -3.84 -7.58 -4.92
CA LEU A 79 -4.81 -6.80 -5.70
C LEU A 79 -4.89 -7.29 -7.16
N GLU A 80 -3.76 -7.62 -7.77
CA GLU A 80 -3.72 -8.21 -9.11
C GLU A 80 -4.45 -9.56 -9.15
N LEU A 81 -4.16 -10.45 -8.18
CA LEU A 81 -4.82 -11.75 -8.06
C LEU A 81 -6.32 -11.63 -7.77
N SER A 82 -6.73 -10.67 -6.93
CA SER A 82 -8.14 -10.45 -6.56
C SER A 82 -9.01 -9.99 -7.74
N GLY A 83 -8.41 -9.39 -8.76
CA GLY A 83 -9.09 -8.97 -9.98
C GLY A 83 -9.16 -10.05 -11.07
N MET A 84 -8.48 -11.19 -10.90
CA MET A 84 -8.49 -12.27 -11.89
C MET A 84 -9.71 -13.17 -11.70
N PHE A 85 -10.42 -13.43 -12.79
CA PHE A 85 -11.42 -14.49 -12.87
C PHE A 85 -10.74 -15.82 -13.17
N VAL A 86 -10.86 -16.79 -12.26
CA VAL A 86 -10.26 -18.13 -12.42
C VAL A 86 -11.31 -19.09 -12.95
N VAL A 87 -10.91 -20.03 -13.82
CA VAL A 87 -11.81 -21.07 -14.35
C VAL A 87 -12.46 -21.90 -13.24
N SER A 88 -11.78 -22.07 -12.10
CA SER A 88 -12.32 -22.70 -10.89
C SER A 88 -13.52 -21.96 -10.29
N ASP A 89 -13.65 -20.65 -10.52
CA ASP A 89 -14.77 -19.85 -10.02
C ASP A 89 -16.06 -20.16 -10.80
N ALA A 90 -15.92 -20.54 -12.07
CA ALA A 90 -17.04 -20.99 -12.92
C ALA A 90 -17.28 -22.51 -12.79
N LEU A 91 -16.23 -23.31 -12.61
CA LEU A 91 -16.28 -24.78 -12.54
C LEU A 91 -15.61 -25.29 -11.26
N PRO A 92 -16.33 -25.34 -10.13
CA PRO A 92 -15.76 -25.65 -8.81
C PRO A 92 -15.07 -27.01 -8.70
N PHE A 93 -15.46 -27.98 -9.53
CA PHE A 93 -14.86 -29.32 -9.56
C PHE A 93 -13.47 -29.36 -10.21
N LEU A 94 -13.03 -28.30 -10.92
CA LEU A 94 -11.67 -28.17 -11.46
C LEU A 94 -10.68 -27.56 -10.46
N ARG A 95 -11.15 -27.20 -9.26
CA ARG A 95 -10.35 -26.53 -8.24
C ARG A 95 -9.14 -27.34 -7.76
N TRP A 96 -9.25 -28.67 -7.71
CA TRP A 96 -8.14 -29.56 -7.34
C TRP A 96 -6.94 -29.51 -8.31
N MET A 97 -7.16 -29.05 -9.55
CA MET A 97 -6.13 -28.99 -10.57
C MET A 97 -5.35 -27.66 -10.55
N ASP A 98 -5.84 -26.62 -9.84
CA ASP A 98 -5.25 -25.27 -9.77
C ASP A 98 -4.69 -24.79 -11.12
N LEU A 99 -5.55 -24.81 -12.15
CA LEU A 99 -5.18 -24.45 -13.52
C LEU A 99 -4.64 -23.01 -13.56
N GLY A 100 -3.32 -22.88 -13.68
CA GLY A 100 -2.62 -21.59 -13.69
C GLY A 100 -1.96 -21.20 -12.37
N GLY A 101 -2.03 -22.03 -11.31
CA GLY A 101 -1.35 -21.80 -10.03
C GLY A 101 -1.91 -20.60 -9.23
N VAL A 102 -3.05 -20.06 -9.65
CA VAL A 102 -3.61 -18.81 -9.14
C VAL A 102 -4.10 -18.98 -7.70
N GLU A 103 -4.77 -20.10 -7.37
CA GLU A 103 -5.26 -20.34 -6.02
C GLU A 103 -4.07 -20.49 -5.04
N LYS A 104 -3.01 -21.21 -5.47
CA LYS A 104 -1.79 -21.35 -4.66
C LYS A 104 -1.05 -20.03 -4.47
N ALA A 105 -0.92 -19.22 -5.52
CA ALA A 105 -0.34 -17.88 -5.42
C ALA A 105 -1.15 -17.00 -4.47
N MET A 106 -2.48 -17.01 -4.59
CA MET A 106 -3.37 -16.21 -3.75
C MET A 106 -3.28 -16.59 -2.28
N LYS A 107 -3.22 -17.89 -1.96
CA LYS A 107 -3.00 -18.38 -0.59
C LYS A 107 -1.66 -17.95 -0.01
N LYS A 108 -0.58 -18.04 -0.79
CA LYS A 108 0.76 -17.60 -0.36
C LYS A 108 0.77 -16.10 -0.05
N THR A 109 0.22 -15.31 -0.96
CA THR A 109 0.17 -13.86 -0.82
C THR A 109 -0.72 -13.43 0.36
N ALA A 110 -1.87 -14.07 0.54
CA ALA A 110 -2.75 -13.81 1.69
C ALA A 110 -2.03 -14.05 3.03
N LYS A 111 -1.23 -15.12 3.13
CA LYS A 111 -0.46 -15.42 4.35
C LYS A 111 0.56 -14.32 4.70
N ASN A 112 1.24 -13.76 3.68
CA ASN A 112 2.21 -12.69 3.89
C ASN A 112 1.52 -11.39 4.36
N ILE A 113 0.36 -11.07 3.78
CA ILE A 113 -0.43 -9.89 4.16
C ILE A 113 -0.99 -10.07 5.57
N ASP A 114 -1.53 -11.23 5.89
CA ASP A 114 -2.09 -11.55 7.21
C ASP A 114 -1.07 -11.31 8.33
N HIS A 115 0.16 -11.82 8.16
CA HIS A 115 1.25 -11.58 9.10
C HIS A 115 1.60 -10.09 9.28
N THR A 116 1.55 -9.32 8.19
CA THR A 116 1.82 -7.87 8.23
C THR A 116 0.71 -7.12 8.96
N LEU A 117 -0.55 -7.47 8.69
CA LEU A 117 -1.71 -6.86 9.33
C LEU A 117 -1.75 -7.19 10.83
N GLU A 118 -1.40 -8.42 11.21
CA GLU A 118 -1.27 -8.83 12.61
C GLU A 118 -0.24 -7.96 13.35
N LYS A 119 0.93 -7.74 12.75
CA LYS A 119 1.96 -6.84 13.30
C LYS A 119 1.43 -5.41 13.48
N TRP A 120 0.76 -4.84 12.48
CA TRP A 120 0.20 -3.49 12.59
C TRP A 120 -0.93 -3.40 13.63
N LEU A 121 -1.73 -4.45 13.76
CA LEU A 121 -2.77 -4.53 14.78
C LEU A 121 -2.16 -4.50 16.19
N GLU A 122 -1.08 -5.26 16.40
CA GLU A 122 -0.38 -5.30 17.68
C GLU A 122 0.29 -3.96 18.01
N GLU A 123 0.95 -3.31 17.04
CA GLU A 123 1.46 -1.94 17.17
C GLU A 123 0.35 -0.95 17.58
N HIS A 124 -0.84 -1.10 17.01
CA HIS A 124 -1.98 -0.24 17.33
C HIS A 124 -2.49 -0.48 18.76
N LYS A 125 -2.59 -1.74 19.19
CA LYS A 125 -2.98 -2.10 20.56
C LYS A 125 -2.00 -1.55 21.59
N GLN A 126 -0.70 -1.70 21.34
CA GLN A 126 0.34 -1.16 22.21
C GLN A 126 0.26 0.37 22.32
N LYS A 127 0.11 1.09 21.20
CA LYS A 127 -0.06 2.56 21.24
C LYS A 127 -1.27 3.00 22.07
N LYS A 128 -2.37 2.24 22.03
CA LYS A 128 -3.54 2.50 22.87
C LYS A 128 -3.27 2.26 24.35
N SER A 129 -2.52 1.22 24.71
CA SER A 129 -2.17 0.98 26.13
C SER A 129 -1.19 2.02 26.68
N PHE A 130 -0.23 2.49 25.88
CA PHE A 130 0.67 3.59 26.26
C PHE A 130 -0.04 4.94 26.49
N LEU A 131 -1.11 5.22 25.75
CA LEU A 131 -1.93 6.43 25.93
C LEU A 131 -2.85 6.37 27.16
N GLY A 132 -2.95 5.20 27.83
CA GLY A 132 -3.77 4.99 29.03
C GLY A 132 -3.01 5.11 30.36
N GLN A 133 -1.69 5.30 30.36
CA GLN A 133 -0.95 5.63 31.59
C GLN A 133 -0.93 7.14 31.81
N PRO A 134 -1.27 7.65 33.02
CA PRO A 134 -1.05 9.05 33.34
C PRO A 134 0.43 9.35 33.16
N ARG A 135 0.76 10.45 32.47
CA ARG A 135 2.10 11.00 32.51
C ARG A 135 2.34 11.45 33.94
N GLU A 136 2.90 10.57 34.75
CA GLU A 136 3.46 10.95 36.04
C GLU A 136 4.68 11.82 35.72
N THR A 137 4.43 13.13 35.62
CA THR A 137 5.47 14.14 35.62
C THR A 137 6.23 14.00 36.92
N ARG A 138 7.31 13.22 36.90
CA ARG A 138 8.40 13.35 37.85
C ARG A 138 9.09 14.68 37.59
N ILE A 139 8.47 15.76 38.07
CA ILE A 139 9.20 16.96 38.45
C ILE A 139 9.91 16.60 39.74
N SER A 140 11.17 16.19 39.61
CA SER A 140 12.09 16.10 40.73
C SER A 140 12.63 17.49 41.01
N TRP A 141 11.96 18.23 41.89
CA TRP A 141 12.60 19.26 42.71
C TRP A 141 12.41 18.84 44.16
N ILE A 142 13.42 18.17 44.71
CA ILE A 142 14.21 18.49 45.91
C ILE A 142 15.37 17.47 45.91
#